data_AF-A0A1B1NJ96-F1
#
_entry.id   AF-A0A1B1NJ96-F1
#
_cell.length_a   1.000
_cell.length_b   1.000
_cell.length_c   1.000
_cell.angle_alpha   90.00
_cell.angle_beta   90.00
_cell.angle_gamma   90.00
#
_symmetry.space_group_name_H-M   'P 1'
#
loop_
_entity.id
_entity.type
_entity.pdbx_description
1 polymer ?
#
loop_
_entity_poly.entity_id
_entity_poly.type
_entity_poly.pdbx_seq_one_letter_code
_entity_poly.pdbx_strand_id
1 'polypeptide(L)'
;LFMASFYICISRITSKKDLAIGTYYGNRGSKAEKEMLGMFVSSLPIRITVDPDTDFLSFVRTIGREQLSVMRHQRFPYNLLVNELRNEQKDLHNLIGISMQYQPLQWHNADDFDYETALYFSGYTANELSVQIQERIDNGTIQLNFDYQNTLFSLEDIKRIQSHLLTILENALQHPHSFIRELDMTNTREKQKLLYEFNKTEAVSPKAFTLHGLFERQAAFTPERLAIRFSGGSLTYAEL
;
A
#
# COMPACT_ATOMS: atom_id res chain seq x y z
N LEU A 1 11.74 9.23 6.76
CA LEU A 1 10.30 9.42 7.02
C LEU A 1 9.46 8.73 5.94
N PHE A 2 9.36 9.29 4.72
CA PHE A 2 8.50 8.75 3.64
C PHE A 2 8.70 7.27 3.35
N MET A 3 9.94 6.83 3.13
CA MET A 3 10.25 5.42 2.88
C MET A 3 9.82 4.51 4.03
N ALA A 4 9.99 4.93 5.28
CA ALA A 4 9.58 4.16 6.45
C ALA A 4 8.07 3.97 6.51
N SER A 5 7.32 5.07 6.37
CA SER A 5 5.86 5.02 6.31
C SER A 5 5.36 4.18 5.14
N PHE A 6 6.07 4.21 4.00
CA PHE A 6 5.72 3.41 2.83
C PHE A 6 5.99 1.92 3.01
N TYR A 7 7.12 1.53 3.61
CA TYR A 7 7.36 0.13 4.00
C TYR A 7 6.27 -0.39 4.93
N ILE A 8 5.87 0.39 5.94
CA ILE A 8 4.80 0.01 6.87
C ILE A 8 3.47 -0.16 6.11
N CYS A 9 3.13 0.80 5.24
CA CYS A 9 1.91 0.77 4.42
C CYS A 9 1.85 -0.49 3.55
N ILE A 10 2.88 -0.73 2.74
CA ILE A 10 2.95 -1.89 1.84
C ILE A 10 3.00 -3.20 2.65
N SER A 11 3.71 -3.23 3.78
CA SER A 11 3.78 -4.41 4.63
C SER A 11 2.41 -4.82 5.16
N ARG A 12 1.60 -3.85 5.59
CA ARG A 12 0.24 -4.10 6.07
C ARG A 12 -0.72 -4.49 4.96
N ILE A 13 -0.66 -3.83 3.80
CA ILE A 13 -1.50 -4.17 2.64
C ILE A 13 -1.22 -5.60 2.16
N THR A 14 0.06 -5.99 2.10
CA THR A 14 0.47 -7.29 1.56
C THR A 14 0.58 -8.39 2.63
N SER A 15 0.48 -8.03 3.91
CA SER A 15 0.82 -8.90 5.05
C SER A 15 2.25 -9.47 5.01
N LYS A 16 3.14 -8.90 4.20
CA LYS A 16 4.55 -9.31 4.10
C LYS A 16 5.41 -8.41 4.96
N LYS A 17 6.26 -8.99 5.80
CA LYS A 17 7.20 -8.23 6.64
C LYS A 17 8.51 -7.92 5.91
N ASP A 18 8.96 -8.79 5.02
CA ASP A 18 10.21 -8.63 4.27
C ASP A 18 9.90 -8.14 2.85
N LEU A 19 10.36 -6.92 2.53
CA LEU A 19 9.99 -6.20 1.33
C LEU A 19 11.22 -5.61 0.65
N ALA A 20 11.27 -5.69 -0.68
CA ALA A 20 12.20 -4.94 -1.49
C ALA A 20 11.47 -3.78 -2.17
N ILE A 21 11.83 -2.53 -1.85
CA ILE A 21 11.31 -1.33 -2.53
C ILE A 21 12.46 -0.66 -3.27
N GLY A 22 12.22 -0.36 -4.55
CA GLY A 22 13.19 0.32 -5.40
C GLY A 22 13.32 1.81 -5.09
N THR A 23 14.52 2.33 -5.26
CA THR A 23 14.79 3.76 -5.34
C THR A 23 15.74 4.04 -6.50
N TYR A 24 15.83 5.30 -6.91
CA TYR A 24 16.64 5.72 -8.05
C TYR A 24 17.70 6.72 -7.61
N TYR A 25 18.92 6.55 -8.12
CA TYR A 25 20.01 7.47 -7.82
C TYR A 25 20.68 7.98 -9.09
N GLY A 26 20.83 9.29 -9.20
CA GLY A 26 21.28 9.95 -10.42
C GLY A 26 22.75 9.70 -10.82
N ASN A 27 23.61 9.28 -9.88
CA ASN A 27 25.06 9.04 -10.08
C ASN A 27 25.86 10.17 -10.74
N ARG A 28 25.42 11.43 -10.63
CA ARG A 28 26.15 12.60 -11.14
C ARG A 28 26.96 13.27 -10.02
N GLY A 29 28.10 12.66 -9.68
CA GLY A 29 28.93 13.09 -8.55
C GLY A 29 29.84 14.26 -8.87
N SER A 30 30.47 14.23 -10.04
CA SER A 30 31.41 15.25 -10.53
C SER A 30 30.71 16.36 -11.32
N LYS A 31 31.38 17.51 -11.48
CA LYS A 31 30.90 18.61 -12.33
C LYS A 31 30.71 18.16 -13.79
N ALA A 32 31.68 17.43 -14.33
CA ALA A 32 31.60 16.90 -15.70
C ALA A 32 30.40 15.96 -15.89
N GLU A 33 30.13 15.07 -14.93
CA GLU A 33 28.95 14.19 -14.99
C GLU A 33 27.63 14.98 -14.86
N LYS A 34 27.60 16.11 -14.14
CA LYS A 34 26.39 16.96 -14.04
C LYS A 34 26.06 17.68 -15.34
N GLU A 35 27.08 18.11 -16.08
CA GLU A 35 26.95 18.83 -17.34
C GLU A 35 26.78 17.88 -18.56
N MET A 36 27.09 16.60 -18.40
CA MET A 36 27.02 15.61 -19.48
C MET A 36 25.58 15.17 -19.79
N LEU A 37 25.20 15.21 -21.06
CA LEU A 37 23.98 14.55 -21.54
C LEU A 37 24.16 13.02 -21.55
N GLY A 38 23.21 12.30 -20.96
CA GLY A 38 23.26 10.83 -20.89
C GLY A 38 22.44 10.27 -19.72
N MET A 39 22.19 8.97 -19.73
CA MET A 39 21.50 8.26 -18.64
C MET A 39 22.51 7.72 -17.64
N PHE A 40 22.46 8.25 -16.41
CA PHE A 40 23.34 7.85 -15.30
C PHE A 40 22.56 7.19 -14.14
N VAL A 41 21.23 7.21 -14.20
CA VAL A 41 20.36 6.74 -13.12
C VAL A 41 20.57 5.25 -12.87
N SER A 42 20.86 4.89 -11.61
CA SER A 42 20.83 3.51 -11.13
C SER A 42 19.54 3.21 -10.40
N SER A 43 19.01 2.01 -10.62
CA SER A 43 17.90 1.44 -9.86
C SER A 43 18.44 0.61 -8.69
N LEU A 44 18.04 0.94 -7.48
CA LEU A 44 18.55 0.33 -6.25
C LEU A 44 17.39 -0.31 -5.47
N PRO A 45 17.29 -1.65 -5.45
CA PRO A 45 16.37 -2.34 -4.57
C PRO A 45 16.92 -2.27 -3.14
N ILE A 46 16.11 -1.80 -2.20
CA ILE A 46 16.44 -1.80 -0.78
C ILE A 46 15.54 -2.85 -0.13
N ARG A 47 16.12 -3.83 0.55
CA ARG A 47 15.36 -4.87 1.27
C ARG A 47 15.27 -4.51 2.74
N ILE A 48 14.07 -4.44 3.29
CA ILE A 48 13.82 -4.12 4.69
C ILE A 48 12.82 -5.13 5.26
N THR A 49 13.10 -5.59 6.48
CA THR A 49 12.12 -6.31 7.30
C THR A 49 11.42 -5.33 8.23
N VAL A 50 10.08 -5.26 8.14
CA VAL A 50 9.22 -4.46 9.02
C VAL A 50 8.90 -5.26 10.27
N ASP A 51 9.50 -4.85 11.38
CA ASP A 51 9.20 -5.39 12.70
C ASP A 51 8.11 -4.56 13.39
N PRO A 52 6.91 -5.12 13.67
CA PRO A 52 5.83 -4.40 14.34
C PRO A 52 6.17 -3.89 15.74
N ASP A 53 7.18 -4.49 16.39
CA ASP A 53 7.56 -4.20 17.78
C ASP A 53 8.71 -3.19 17.90
N THR A 54 9.21 -2.70 16.77
CA THR A 54 10.18 -1.60 16.72
C THR A 54 9.45 -0.25 16.77
N ASP A 55 10.01 0.73 17.49
CA ASP A 55 9.49 2.11 17.48
C ASP A 55 9.75 2.80 16.13
N PHE A 56 8.84 3.69 15.73
CA PHE A 56 8.89 4.32 14.41
C PHE A 56 10.21 5.08 14.15
N LEU A 57 10.69 5.86 15.11
CA LEU A 57 11.91 6.64 14.95
C LEU A 57 13.14 5.74 14.75
N SER A 58 13.26 4.67 15.52
CA SER A 58 14.31 3.66 15.33
C SER A 58 14.22 3.01 13.95
N PHE A 59 13.02 2.71 13.48
CA PHE A 59 12.81 2.15 12.15
C PHE A 59 13.23 3.13 11.04
N VAL A 60 12.92 4.42 11.16
CA VAL A 60 13.41 5.46 10.24
C VAL A 60 14.94 5.49 10.19
N ARG A 61 15.60 5.41 11.35
CA ARG A 61 17.07 5.38 11.45
C ARG A 61 17.66 4.11 10.82
N THR A 62 17.00 2.97 10.97
CA THR A 62 17.40 1.72 10.32
C THR A 62 17.32 1.84 8.81
N ILE A 63 16.20 2.34 8.26
CA ILE A 63 16.06 2.57 6.83
C ILE A 63 17.12 3.54 6.31
N GLY A 64 17.40 4.64 7.02
CA GLY A 64 18.43 5.59 6.63
C GLY A 64 19.83 4.95 6.56
N ARG A 65 20.17 4.10 7.55
CA ARG A 65 21.44 3.35 7.55
C ARG A 65 21.54 2.37 6.38
N GLU A 66 20.48 1.63 6.10
CA GLU A 66 20.43 0.69 4.98
C GLU A 66 20.51 1.40 3.63
N GLN A 67 19.81 2.52 3.46
CA GLN A 67 19.92 3.35 2.25
C GLN A 67 21.36 3.81 2.00
N LEU A 68 22.00 4.39 3.01
CA LEU A 68 23.40 4.81 2.92
C LEU A 68 24.33 3.63 2.63
N SER A 69 24.01 2.45 3.16
CA SER A 69 24.76 1.21 2.91
C SER A 69 24.69 0.79 1.44
N VAL A 70 23.48 0.69 0.90
CA VAL A 70 23.24 0.32 -0.51
C VAL A 70 23.82 1.37 -1.47
N MET A 71 23.72 2.66 -1.12
CA MET A 71 24.27 3.75 -1.95
C MET A 71 25.78 3.67 -2.15
N ARG A 72 26.55 3.07 -1.23
CA ARG A 72 27.99 2.84 -1.44
C ARG A 72 28.27 1.94 -2.66
N HIS A 73 27.29 1.15 -3.07
CA HIS A 73 27.35 0.22 -4.20
C HIS A 73 26.47 0.66 -5.38
N GLN A 74 26.00 1.92 -5.39
CA GLN A 74 25.03 2.43 -6.37
C GLN A 74 25.45 2.33 -7.85
N ARG A 75 26.75 2.14 -8.13
CA ARG A 75 27.27 1.99 -9.49
C ARG A 75 27.16 0.56 -10.04
N PHE A 76 26.76 -0.42 -9.21
CA PHE A 76 26.56 -1.78 -9.67
C PHE A 76 25.32 -1.86 -10.58
N PRO A 77 25.42 -2.40 -11.81
CA PRO A 77 24.29 -2.42 -12.74
C PRO A 77 23.14 -3.31 -12.25
N TYR A 78 21.93 -2.75 -12.14
CA TYR A 78 20.71 -3.47 -11.74
C TYR A 78 20.46 -4.71 -12.59
N ASN A 79 20.66 -4.63 -13.92
CA ASN A 79 20.43 -5.76 -14.82
C ASN A 79 21.37 -6.93 -14.54
N LEU A 80 22.62 -6.67 -14.10
CA LEU A 80 23.54 -7.72 -13.71
C LEU A 80 23.10 -8.38 -12.39
N LEU A 81 22.66 -7.58 -11.41
CA LEU A 81 22.10 -8.09 -10.15
C LEU A 81 20.91 -9.02 -10.39
N VAL A 82 19.95 -8.58 -11.22
CA VAL A 82 18.77 -9.40 -11.53
C VAL A 82 19.16 -10.67 -12.28
N ASN A 83 20.09 -10.59 -13.23
CA ASN A 83 20.55 -11.77 -13.96
C ASN A 83 21.26 -12.79 -13.06
N GLU A 84 22.03 -12.33 -12.08
CA GLU A 84 22.68 -13.21 -11.10
C GLU A 84 21.64 -13.92 -10.22
N LEU A 85 20.65 -13.18 -9.71
CA LEU A 85 19.56 -13.75 -8.90
C LEU A 85 18.68 -14.74 -9.68
N ARG A 86 18.52 -14.55 -10.99
CA ARG A 86 17.78 -15.49 -11.86
C ARG A 86 18.42 -16.86 -11.95
N ASN A 87 19.72 -16.98 -11.67
CA ASN A 87 20.36 -18.30 -11.60
C ASN A 87 19.80 -19.15 -10.45
N GLU A 88 19.37 -18.51 -9.37
CA GLU A 88 18.76 -19.17 -8.21
C GLU A 88 17.22 -19.21 -8.30
N GLN A 89 16.60 -18.15 -8.82
CA GLN A 89 15.15 -18.06 -9.03
C GLN A 89 14.80 -17.73 -10.49
N LYS A 90 14.53 -18.77 -11.27
CA LYS A 90 14.26 -18.65 -12.72
C LYS A 90 13.05 -17.78 -13.06
N ASP A 91 12.04 -17.73 -12.19
CA ASP A 91 10.80 -16.98 -12.38
C ASP A 91 10.87 -15.52 -11.87
N LEU A 92 12.06 -15.04 -11.50
CA LEU A 92 12.26 -13.65 -11.07
C LEU A 92 12.16 -12.70 -12.28
N HIS A 93 10.97 -12.16 -12.51
CA HIS A 93 10.71 -11.22 -13.58
C HIS A 93 11.30 -9.83 -13.29
N ASN A 94 10.91 -9.23 -12.17
CA ASN A 94 11.41 -7.93 -11.70
C ASN A 94 11.68 -7.97 -10.20
N LEU A 95 12.81 -7.39 -9.77
CA LEU A 95 13.13 -7.22 -8.35
C LEU A 95 12.48 -5.96 -7.76
N ILE A 96 12.24 -4.95 -8.60
CA ILE A 96 11.55 -3.71 -8.25
C ILE A 96 10.18 -3.71 -8.94
N GLY A 97 9.14 -4.15 -8.25
CA GLY A 97 7.74 -3.96 -8.66
C GLY A 97 7.16 -2.66 -8.12
N ILE A 98 7.63 -2.23 -6.94
CA ILE A 98 7.20 -1.02 -6.25
C ILE A 98 8.44 -0.14 -6.00
N SER A 99 8.33 1.16 -6.28
CA SER A 99 9.41 2.12 -6.05
C SER A 99 8.94 3.39 -5.33
N MET A 100 9.90 4.05 -4.68
CA MET A 100 9.73 5.40 -4.19
C MET A 100 11.00 6.22 -4.43
N GLN A 101 10.81 7.46 -4.87
CA GLN A 101 11.88 8.42 -5.09
C GLN A 101 11.55 9.77 -4.48
N TYR A 102 12.60 10.50 -4.11
CA TYR A 102 12.52 11.85 -3.58
C TYR A 102 13.19 12.82 -4.55
N GLN A 103 12.46 13.85 -4.95
CA GLN A 103 12.89 14.83 -5.92
C GLN A 103 12.73 16.24 -5.35
N PRO A 104 13.82 16.94 -5.04
CA PRO A 104 13.77 18.37 -4.81
C PRO A 104 13.52 19.12 -6.12
N LEU A 105 12.63 20.11 -6.08
CA LEU A 105 12.26 21.01 -7.17
C LEU A 105 12.48 22.45 -6.72
N GLN A 106 12.83 23.31 -7.68
CA GLN A 106 12.94 24.76 -7.49
C GLN A 106 12.76 25.47 -8.83
N TRP A 107 12.28 26.70 -8.80
CA TRP A 107 12.37 27.60 -9.96
C TRP A 107 13.84 27.88 -10.29
N HIS A 108 14.13 27.96 -11.57
CA HIS A 108 15.39 28.43 -12.12
C HIS A 108 15.16 29.78 -12.80
N ASN A 109 16.15 30.66 -12.70
CA ASN A 109 16.12 31.96 -13.35
C ASN A 109 17.15 31.97 -14.49
N ALA A 110 16.74 32.42 -15.67
CA ALA A 110 17.64 32.72 -16.78
C ALA A 110 17.13 33.97 -17.49
N ASP A 111 18.00 34.94 -17.78
CA ASP A 111 17.74 36.12 -18.62
C ASP A 111 16.31 36.72 -18.46
N ASP A 112 15.96 37.09 -17.22
CA ASP A 112 14.68 37.70 -16.81
C ASP A 112 13.42 36.83 -16.89
N PHE A 113 13.55 35.51 -17.08
CA PHE A 113 12.43 34.57 -16.96
C PHE A 113 12.69 33.47 -15.92
N ASP A 114 11.65 33.19 -15.15
CA ASP A 114 11.62 32.03 -14.28
C ASP A 114 11.08 30.82 -15.05
N TYR A 115 11.79 29.69 -14.95
CA TYR A 115 11.40 28.42 -15.57
C TYR A 115 11.57 27.25 -14.62
N GLU A 116 10.81 26.19 -14.86
CA GLU A 116 10.99 24.91 -14.20
C GLU A 116 10.82 23.77 -15.21
N THR A 117 11.42 22.63 -14.91
CA THR A 117 11.19 21.42 -15.69
C THR A 117 10.06 20.61 -15.06
N ALA A 118 8.95 20.50 -15.76
CA ALA A 118 7.86 19.61 -15.39
C ALA A 118 7.97 18.28 -16.15
N LEU A 119 7.77 17.17 -15.45
CA LEU A 119 7.58 15.87 -16.09
C LEU A 119 6.18 15.79 -16.66
N TYR A 120 6.05 15.55 -17.96
CA TYR A 120 4.77 15.28 -18.58
C TYR A 120 4.50 13.77 -18.57
N PHE A 121 3.34 13.37 -18.05
CA PHE A 121 2.98 11.95 -18.02
C PHE A 121 2.77 11.42 -19.43
N SER A 122 3.54 10.37 -19.79
CA SER A 122 3.53 9.78 -21.13
C SER A 122 2.46 8.69 -21.32
N GLY A 123 1.66 8.39 -20.29
CA GLY A 123 0.70 7.27 -20.32
C GLY A 123 1.32 5.91 -19.95
N TYR A 124 2.60 5.85 -19.62
CA TYR A 124 3.33 4.61 -19.35
C TYR A 124 4.15 4.69 -18.05
N THR A 125 4.19 3.59 -17.29
CA THR A 125 5.07 3.41 -16.13
C THR A 125 5.67 2.01 -16.12
N ALA A 126 6.97 1.92 -15.82
CA ALA A 126 7.70 0.65 -15.86
C ALA A 126 7.41 -0.24 -14.63
N ASN A 127 7.19 0.37 -13.46
CA ASN A 127 6.87 -0.35 -12.24
C ASN A 127 5.36 -0.53 -12.09
N GLU A 128 4.95 -1.50 -11.29
CA GLU A 128 3.54 -1.71 -10.94
C GLU A 128 2.99 -0.49 -10.19
N LEU A 129 3.79 0.05 -9.25
CA LEU A 129 3.53 1.27 -8.50
C LEU A 129 4.82 2.06 -8.27
N SER A 130 4.81 3.36 -8.58
CA SER A 130 5.90 4.29 -8.28
C SER A 130 5.37 5.49 -7.52
N VAL A 131 6.00 5.82 -6.39
CA VAL A 131 5.67 7.01 -5.61
C VAL A 131 6.77 8.05 -5.75
N GLN A 132 6.43 9.21 -6.26
CA GLN A 132 7.35 10.34 -6.37
C GLN A 132 7.01 11.38 -5.31
N ILE A 133 7.94 11.60 -4.38
CA ILE A 133 7.86 12.69 -3.41
C ILE A 133 8.54 13.91 -4.05
N GLN A 134 7.77 14.93 -4.40
CA GLN A 134 8.26 16.18 -4.96
C GLN A 134 8.23 17.26 -3.89
N GLU A 135 9.39 17.68 -3.41
CA GLU A 135 9.52 18.80 -2.47
C GLU A 135 9.90 20.05 -3.26
N ARG A 136 9.10 21.11 -3.19
CA ARG A 136 9.49 22.42 -3.67
C ARG A 136 10.28 23.14 -2.59
N ILE A 137 11.59 23.27 -2.79
CA ILE A 137 12.52 23.85 -1.80
C ILE A 137 12.20 25.34 -1.57
N ASP A 138 11.71 26.03 -2.59
CA ASP A 138 11.41 27.46 -2.55
C ASP A 138 10.24 27.84 -1.63
N ASN A 139 9.25 26.96 -1.45
CA ASN A 139 8.05 27.23 -0.66
C ASN A 139 7.69 26.14 0.36
N GLY A 140 8.46 25.05 0.40
CA GLY A 140 8.27 23.92 1.33
C GLY A 140 7.09 23.00 1.00
N THR A 141 6.45 23.16 -0.16
CA THR A 141 5.32 22.31 -0.55
C THR A 141 5.81 20.92 -0.91
N ILE A 142 5.17 19.88 -0.35
CA ILE A 142 5.45 18.49 -0.68
C ILE A 142 4.24 17.89 -1.42
N GLN A 143 4.48 17.38 -2.62
CA GLN A 143 3.50 16.66 -3.42
C GLN A 143 3.89 15.19 -3.52
N LEU A 144 2.90 14.30 -3.45
CA LEU A 144 3.10 12.86 -3.60
C LEU A 144 2.37 12.41 -4.86
N ASN A 145 3.12 12.09 -5.90
CA ASN A 145 2.58 11.58 -7.16
C ASN A 145 2.67 10.06 -7.19
N PHE A 146 1.60 9.41 -7.64
CA PHE A 146 1.48 7.96 -7.71
C PHE A 146 1.29 7.56 -9.17
N ASP A 147 2.31 6.96 -9.76
CA ASP A 147 2.25 6.37 -11.09
C ASP A 147 2.00 4.87 -10.94
N TYR A 148 0.99 4.33 -11.62
CA TYR A 148 0.59 2.94 -11.44
C TYR A 148 0.08 2.32 -12.73
N GLN A 149 0.19 1.00 -12.83
CA GLN A 149 -0.37 0.25 -13.95
C GLN A 149 -1.87 0.03 -13.74
N ASN A 150 -2.68 0.54 -14.66
CA ASN A 150 -4.15 0.42 -14.61
C ASN A 150 -4.66 -1.03 -14.83
N THR A 151 -3.80 -1.93 -15.30
CA THR A 151 -4.06 -3.38 -15.36
C THR A 151 -4.01 -4.04 -13.99
N LEU A 152 -3.33 -3.43 -13.02
CA LEU A 152 -3.13 -3.98 -11.67
C LEU A 152 -3.90 -3.21 -10.60
N PHE A 153 -4.06 -1.90 -10.76
CA PHE A 153 -4.69 -1.04 -9.75
C PHE A 153 -5.81 -0.20 -10.36
N SER A 154 -6.94 -0.17 -9.66
CA SER A 154 -7.98 0.83 -9.93
C SER A 154 -7.61 2.17 -9.30
N LEU A 155 -8.27 3.25 -9.74
CA LEU A 155 -8.13 4.57 -9.11
C LEU A 155 -8.54 4.54 -7.62
N GLU A 156 -9.52 3.71 -7.26
CA GLU A 156 -9.98 3.56 -5.87
C GLU A 156 -8.91 2.89 -5.01
N ASP A 157 -8.21 1.88 -5.54
CA ASP A 157 -7.10 1.23 -4.85
C ASP A 157 -5.99 2.22 -4.52
N ILE A 158 -5.60 3.03 -5.50
CA ILE A 158 -4.54 4.02 -5.32
C ILE A 158 -4.95 5.12 -4.35
N LYS A 159 -6.20 5.60 -4.41
CA LYS A 159 -6.72 6.57 -3.42
C LYS A 159 -6.72 6.00 -2.00
N ARG A 160 -7.00 4.72 -1.84
CA ARG A 160 -6.92 4.03 -0.54
C ARG A 160 -5.48 3.94 -0.06
N ILE A 161 -4.53 3.53 -0.92
CA ILE A 161 -3.09 3.50 -0.59
C ILE A 161 -2.57 4.90 -0.22
N GLN A 162 -2.99 5.93 -0.94
CA GLN A 162 -2.68 7.34 -0.62
C GLN A 162 -3.18 7.71 0.77
N SER A 163 -4.45 7.45 1.07
CA SER A 163 -5.03 7.76 2.38
C SER A 163 -4.34 6.98 3.50
N HIS A 164 -3.98 5.72 3.26
CA HIS A 164 -3.26 4.88 4.21
C HIS A 164 -1.86 5.40 4.50
N LEU A 165 -1.10 5.76 3.45
CA LEU A 165 0.23 6.34 3.61
C LEU A 165 0.19 7.67 4.37
N LEU A 166 -0.76 8.54 4.04
CA LEU A 166 -0.93 9.83 4.73
C LEU A 166 -1.32 9.63 6.20
N THR A 167 -2.24 8.71 6.50
CA THR A 167 -2.64 8.40 7.88
C THR A 167 -1.45 7.89 8.69
N ILE A 168 -0.64 6.99 8.13
CA ILE A 168 0.58 6.51 8.80
C ILE A 168 1.56 7.65 9.03
N LEU A 169 1.78 8.53 8.04
CA LEU A 169 2.67 9.69 8.17
C LEU A 169 2.22 10.63 9.29
N GLU A 170 0.94 11.00 9.32
CA GLU A 170 0.36 11.88 10.35
C GLU A 170 0.51 11.28 11.75
N ASN A 171 0.13 10.01 11.93
CA ASN A 171 0.26 9.30 13.21
C ASN A 171 1.73 9.22 13.66
N ALA A 172 2.63 8.89 12.73
CA ALA A 172 4.04 8.72 13.04
C ALA A 172 4.74 10.04 13.37
N LEU A 173 4.30 11.16 12.79
CA LEU A 173 4.79 12.49 13.13
C LEU A 173 4.33 12.95 14.52
N GLN A 174 3.10 12.60 14.92
CA GLN A 174 2.57 12.91 16.25
C GLN A 174 3.14 11.99 17.34
N HIS A 175 3.43 10.74 17.00
CA HIS A 175 3.86 9.70 17.93
C HIS A 175 5.13 8.96 17.46
N PRO A 176 6.28 9.66 17.34
CA PRO A 176 7.49 9.09 16.74
C PRO A 176 8.11 7.93 17.54
N HIS A 177 7.76 7.79 18.82
CA HIS A 177 8.26 6.73 19.71
C HIS A 177 7.27 5.57 19.90
N SER A 178 6.09 5.62 19.27
CA SER A 178 5.15 4.50 19.30
C SER A 178 5.65 3.32 18.48
N PHE A 179 5.24 2.12 18.88
CA PHE A 179 5.56 0.92 18.13
C PHE A 179 4.87 0.95 16.76
N ILE A 180 5.52 0.36 15.74
CA ILE A 180 4.95 0.30 14.39
C ILE A 180 3.55 -0.31 14.39
N ARG A 181 3.25 -1.31 15.21
CA ARG A 181 1.91 -1.92 15.33
C ARG A 181 0.82 -0.98 15.84
N GLU A 182 1.20 0.06 16.57
CA GLU A 182 0.27 1.00 17.21
C GLU A 182 -0.10 2.16 16.28
N LEU A 183 0.69 2.40 15.23
CA LEU A 183 0.37 3.43 14.25
C LEU A 183 -0.88 3.04 13.48
N ASP A 184 -1.87 3.93 13.42
CA ASP A 184 -3.05 3.67 12.61
C ASP A 184 -2.77 3.82 11.10
N MET A 185 -3.34 2.93 10.30
CA MET A 185 -3.30 3.03 8.82
C MET A 185 -4.62 3.52 8.23
N THR A 186 -5.73 3.27 8.93
CA THR A 186 -7.07 3.68 8.48
C THR A 186 -7.47 4.98 9.16
N ASN A 187 -7.95 5.94 8.38
CA ASN A 187 -8.50 7.18 8.92
C ASN A 187 -9.83 6.93 9.67
N THR A 188 -10.31 7.93 10.41
CA THR A 188 -11.53 7.83 11.21
C THR A 188 -12.76 7.40 10.42
N ARG A 189 -12.92 7.89 9.18
CA ARG A 189 -14.06 7.54 8.31
C ARG A 189 -14.00 6.08 7.88
N GLU A 190 -12.83 5.60 7.51
CA GLU A 190 -12.62 4.19 7.15
C GLU A 190 -12.84 3.28 8.37
N LYS A 191 -12.32 3.64 9.55
CA LYS A 191 -12.60 2.92 10.80
C LYS A 191 -14.10 2.86 11.10
N GLN A 192 -14.81 3.98 10.94
CA GLN A 192 -16.26 4.02 11.16
C GLN A 192 -16.99 3.04 10.25
N LYS A 193 -16.60 3.01 8.97
CA LYS A 193 -17.18 2.10 7.97
C LYS A 193 -16.89 0.64 8.30
N LEU A 194 -15.63 0.32 8.62
CA LEU A 194 -15.19 -1.05 8.89
C LEU A 194 -15.72 -1.62 10.20
N LEU A 195 -15.73 -0.81 11.27
CA LEU A 195 -16.11 -1.26 12.61
C LEU A 195 -17.62 -1.21 12.85
N TYR A 196 -18.33 -0.27 12.23
CA TYR A 196 -19.76 -0.08 12.50
C TYR A 196 -20.62 -0.29 11.27
N GLU A 197 -20.39 0.42 10.16
CA GLU A 197 -21.32 0.39 9.02
C GLU A 197 -21.45 -1.00 8.38
N PHE A 198 -20.33 -1.68 8.16
CA PHE A 198 -20.33 -3.06 7.66
C PHE A 198 -20.83 -4.08 8.69
N ASN A 199 -20.78 -3.75 9.97
CA ASN A 199 -21.21 -4.62 11.07
C ASN A 199 -22.61 -4.28 11.60
N LYS A 200 -23.44 -3.54 10.85
CA LYS A 200 -24.86 -3.31 11.17
C LYS A 200 -25.68 -4.58 10.90
N THR A 201 -25.40 -5.64 11.67
CA THR A 201 -26.02 -6.96 11.54
C THR A 201 -27.13 -7.19 12.57
N GLU A 202 -27.62 -6.14 13.21
CA GLU A 202 -28.78 -6.24 14.12
C GLU A 202 -29.98 -6.76 13.33
N ALA A 203 -30.37 -8.00 13.63
CA ALA A 203 -31.55 -8.63 13.08
C ALA A 203 -32.70 -8.52 14.08
N VAL A 204 -33.93 -8.43 13.56
CA VAL A 204 -35.12 -8.57 14.39
C VAL A 204 -35.09 -9.94 15.06
N SER A 205 -35.23 -9.97 16.38
CA SER A 205 -35.27 -11.23 17.13
C SER A 205 -36.36 -12.16 16.57
N PRO A 206 -36.09 -13.46 16.41
CA PRO A 206 -37.08 -14.40 15.90
C PRO A 206 -38.31 -14.42 16.82
N LYS A 207 -39.49 -14.61 16.23
CA LYS A 207 -40.79 -14.62 16.95
C LYS A 207 -40.94 -15.79 17.93
N ALA A 208 -40.01 -16.74 17.92
CA ALA A 208 -39.84 -17.78 18.91
C ALA A 208 -38.34 -18.01 19.16
N PHE A 209 -37.99 -18.34 20.40
CA PHE A 209 -36.60 -18.48 20.85
C PHE A 209 -35.96 -19.83 20.47
N THR A 210 -36.76 -20.79 20.00
CA THR A 210 -36.31 -22.12 19.61
C THR A 210 -36.74 -22.43 18.19
N LEU A 211 -35.95 -23.25 17.50
CA LEU A 211 -36.30 -23.72 16.16
C LEU A 211 -37.63 -24.51 16.16
N HIS A 212 -37.84 -25.37 17.17
CA HIS A 212 -39.10 -26.09 17.32
C HIS A 212 -40.28 -25.15 17.65
N GLY A 213 -40.07 -24.08 18.41
CA GLY A 213 -41.12 -23.08 18.66
C GLY A 213 -41.51 -22.29 17.41
N LEU A 214 -40.57 -22.05 16.49
CA LEU A 214 -40.89 -21.51 15.16
C LEU A 214 -41.71 -22.51 14.34
N PHE A 215 -41.38 -23.80 14.43
CA PHE A 215 -42.10 -24.88 13.78
C PHE A 215 -43.53 -25.03 14.32
N GLU A 216 -43.71 -25.09 15.64
CA GLU A 216 -45.03 -25.16 16.31
C GLU A 216 -45.93 -23.99 15.90
N ARG A 217 -45.39 -22.77 15.84
CA ARG A 217 -46.13 -21.61 15.36
C ARG A 217 -46.54 -21.74 13.90
N GLN A 218 -45.66 -22.24 13.04
CA GLN A 218 -45.97 -22.46 11.63
C GLN A 218 -47.04 -23.56 11.47
N ALA A 219 -46.98 -24.61 12.28
CA ALA A 219 -47.97 -25.69 12.28
C ALA A 219 -49.34 -25.21 12.75
N ALA A 220 -49.40 -24.39 13.79
CA ALA A 220 -50.64 -23.76 14.23
C ALA A 220 -51.22 -22.78 13.18
N PHE A 221 -50.36 -22.11 12.41
CA PHE A 221 -50.78 -21.10 11.42
C PHE A 221 -51.25 -21.71 10.10
N THR A 222 -50.63 -22.80 9.64
CA THR A 222 -51.00 -23.49 8.39
C THR A 222 -50.99 -25.03 8.56
N PRO A 223 -51.92 -25.60 9.33
CA PRO A 223 -51.90 -27.02 9.68
C PRO A 223 -51.97 -27.93 8.45
N GLU A 224 -52.82 -27.59 7.48
CA GLU A 224 -53.09 -28.39 6.27
C GLU A 224 -52.00 -28.30 5.19
N ARG A 225 -50.99 -27.44 5.36
CA ARG A 225 -49.91 -27.34 4.36
C ARG A 225 -48.96 -28.52 4.49
N LEU A 226 -48.50 -29.04 3.36
CA LEU A 226 -47.45 -30.05 3.32
C LEU A 226 -46.16 -29.51 3.96
N ALA A 227 -45.66 -30.22 4.97
CA ALA A 227 -44.42 -29.91 5.69
C ALA A 227 -43.24 -30.74 5.16
N ILE A 228 -43.47 -32.03 4.88
CA ILE A 228 -42.44 -32.93 4.37
C ILE A 228 -42.98 -33.87 3.29
N ARG A 229 -42.16 -34.19 2.29
CA ARG A 229 -42.41 -35.23 1.28
C ARG A 229 -41.30 -36.26 1.32
N PHE A 230 -41.67 -37.53 1.30
CA PHE A 230 -40.75 -38.66 1.31
C PHE A 230 -41.31 -39.80 0.44
N SER A 231 -40.55 -40.88 0.26
CA SER A 231 -40.91 -41.98 -0.65
C SER A 231 -42.24 -42.65 -0.32
N GLY A 232 -42.63 -42.67 0.97
CA GLY A 232 -43.88 -43.25 1.45
C GLY A 232 -45.08 -42.31 1.45
N GLY A 233 -44.94 -41.06 0.98
CA GLY A 233 -46.03 -40.09 0.92
C GLY A 233 -45.63 -38.69 1.39
N SER A 234 -46.56 -38.01 2.06
CA SER A 234 -46.37 -36.63 2.51
C SER A 234 -47.09 -36.39 3.82
N LEU A 235 -46.47 -35.61 4.72
CA LEU A 235 -47.10 -35.16 5.96
C LEU A 235 -47.34 -33.65 5.89
N THR A 236 -48.51 -33.25 6.34
CA THR A 236 -48.86 -31.87 6.63
C THR A 236 -48.19 -31.39 7.91
N TYR A 237 -48.20 -30.07 8.18
CA TYR A 237 -47.66 -29.53 9.42
C TYR A 237 -48.41 -30.02 10.67
N ALA A 238 -49.69 -30.41 10.55
CA ALA A 238 -50.45 -30.97 11.67
C ALA A 238 -50.08 -32.43 11.97
N GLU A 239 -49.60 -33.17 10.97
CA GLU A 239 -49.24 -34.58 11.10
C GLU A 239 -47.78 -34.81 11.55
N LEU A 240 -46.92 -33.79 11.42
CA LEU A 240 -45.49 -33.83 11.76
C LEU A 240 -45.23 -33.29 13.16
#